data_AF-A0A1M6DKR4-F1
#
_entry.id   AF-A0A1M6DKR4-F1
#
_cell.length_a   1.000
_cell.length_b   1.000
_cell.length_c   1.000
_cell.angle_alpha   90.00
_cell.angle_beta   90.00
_cell.angle_gamma   90.00
#
_symmetry.space_group_name_H-M   'P 1'
#
loop_
_entity.id
_entity.type
_entity.pdbx_description
1 polymer ?
#
loop_
_entity_poly.entity_id
_entity_poly.type
_entity_poly.pdbx_seq_one_letter_code
_entity_poly.pdbx_strand_id
1 'polypeptide(L)'
;MKPLLGRLVAAVTVGAVVGVGATAPAVADGPALLAQDRCATSDPTPTGQLSNAWQLQRLDTEQLWKLSTGKGIRIAVIDTGVSTIGSLYFDDNRVTARDMIPEADNPGGDFLDCEHGTIVTSLIAAGRNADGESLNPATSFAGIAPDAEILAYRTLKASNADAGSQSEENLQYTIDAVREATREGVDIINLSQVTFRDPLLSSFRAAVADAIDAGIVVVAAAGNSSQGQGETPYPAAFPGVISVGISNRADAGDWATNPSHHITIGAPGKDLVALRPSRLTSQLTVENQAYVTDATGTSFAAPIVTGVVALLLDYELRTRGVDLTPAEVTQRLVATADRMSAPLPDPYVGNGIVNPMRALTDLTSGPASVPSAVQSVVPEMPTNEPRRIPAVSMVALGVGIGAVGAVILGLVAAIAIPASRRRPGRR
;
A
#
# COMPACT_ATOMS: atom_id res chain seq x y z
N MET A 1 -4.46 89.95 51.54
CA MET A 1 -5.37 90.33 50.45
C MET A 1 -5.49 89.15 49.48
N LYS A 2 -6.69 88.79 49.03
CA LYS A 2 -6.92 87.98 47.80
C LYS A 2 -6.57 88.86 46.56
N PRO A 3 -6.40 88.35 45.32
CA PRO A 3 -6.91 87.11 44.72
C PRO A 3 -5.75 86.12 44.40
N LEU A 4 -5.75 85.17 43.46
CA LEU A 4 -6.67 84.78 42.37
C LEU A 4 -6.67 83.24 42.19
N LEU A 5 -7.64 82.70 41.44
CA LEU A 5 -7.72 81.28 41.06
C LEU A 5 -7.57 81.16 39.54
N GLY A 6 -6.53 80.48 39.06
CA GLY A 6 -6.37 80.14 37.64
C GLY A 6 -6.72 78.67 37.39
N ARG A 7 -7.83 78.39 36.70
CA ARG A 7 -8.17 77.04 36.23
C ARG A 7 -7.52 76.79 34.86
N LEU A 8 -6.52 75.92 34.82
CA LEU A 8 -5.97 75.37 33.59
C LEU A 8 -6.69 74.06 33.25
N VAL A 9 -7.28 73.98 32.06
CA VAL A 9 -7.92 72.78 31.54
C VAL A 9 -6.85 71.93 30.86
N ALA A 10 -6.57 70.74 31.39
CA ALA A 10 -5.70 69.76 30.73
C ALA A 10 -6.51 68.97 29.70
N ALA A 11 -6.18 69.12 28.42
CA ALA A 11 -6.75 68.29 27.35
C ALA A 11 -6.06 66.92 27.33
N VAL A 12 -6.82 65.84 27.46
CA VAL A 12 -6.31 64.46 27.35
C VAL A 12 -6.38 64.02 25.89
N THR A 13 -5.24 63.98 25.22
CA THR A 13 -5.10 63.35 23.89
C THR A 13 -4.86 61.86 24.04
N VAL A 14 -5.86 61.03 23.70
CA VAL A 14 -5.72 59.58 23.63
C VAL A 14 -5.02 59.23 22.31
N GLY A 15 -3.75 58.80 22.39
CA GLY A 15 -3.03 58.25 21.24
C GLY A 15 -3.45 56.81 20.98
N ALA A 16 -4.05 56.54 19.81
CA ALA A 16 -4.37 55.19 19.38
C ALA A 16 -3.09 54.47 18.92
N VAL A 17 -2.65 53.47 19.67
CA VAL A 17 -1.56 52.57 19.25
C VAL A 17 -2.13 51.56 18.27
N VAL A 18 -1.81 51.71 16.99
CA VAL A 18 -2.10 50.70 15.97
C VAL A 18 -1.10 49.56 16.13
N GLY A 19 -1.50 48.54 16.89
CA GLY A 19 -0.73 47.30 16.98
C GLY A 19 -0.78 46.55 15.66
N VAL A 20 0.33 46.55 14.91
CA VAL A 20 0.51 45.66 13.77
C VAL A 20 0.73 44.25 14.32
N GLY A 21 -0.37 43.50 14.46
CA GLY A 21 -0.32 42.10 14.83
C GLY A 21 0.37 41.30 13.72
N ALA A 22 1.64 40.98 13.93
CA ALA A 22 2.32 39.98 13.11
C ALA A 22 1.66 38.63 13.40
N THR A 23 0.71 38.23 12.55
CA THR A 23 0.21 36.85 12.53
C THR A 23 1.38 35.95 12.18
N ALA A 24 1.84 35.14 13.15
CA ALA A 24 2.71 34.01 12.84
C ALA A 24 2.03 33.19 11.72
N PRO A 25 2.77 32.65 10.74
CA PRO A 25 2.19 31.76 9.76
C PRO A 25 1.52 30.61 10.52
N ALA A 26 0.27 30.32 10.17
CA ALA A 26 -0.38 29.12 10.69
C ALA A 26 0.49 27.93 10.29
N VAL A 27 1.04 27.23 11.28
CA VAL A 27 1.55 25.88 11.06
C VAL A 27 0.33 25.10 10.54
N ALA A 28 0.44 24.54 9.34
CA ALA A 28 -0.63 23.71 8.82
C ALA A 28 -0.77 22.52 9.77
N ASP A 29 -1.92 22.41 10.44
CA ASP A 29 -2.23 21.23 11.24
C ASP A 29 -2.14 20.01 10.33
N GLY A 30 -1.30 19.04 10.71
CA GLY A 30 -1.09 17.82 9.95
C GLY A 30 -2.38 16.98 9.85
N PRO A 31 -2.42 15.96 8.98
CA PRO A 31 -3.59 15.11 8.85
C PRO A 31 -4.00 14.50 10.19
N ALA A 32 -5.31 14.42 10.42
CA ALA A 32 -5.87 14.01 11.71
C ALA A 32 -5.44 12.59 12.08
N LEU A 33 -5.32 12.31 13.39
CA LEU A 33 -5.11 10.95 13.87
C LEU A 33 -6.32 10.07 13.51
N LEU A 34 -6.05 8.84 13.09
CA LEU A 34 -7.10 7.85 12.79
C LEU A 34 -7.83 7.47 14.08
N ALA A 35 -9.16 7.56 14.06
CA ALA A 35 -10.03 7.07 15.13
C ALA A 35 -10.09 5.53 15.10
N GLN A 36 -9.03 4.88 15.60
CA GLN A 36 -8.86 3.43 15.54
C GLN A 36 -9.93 2.64 16.31
N ASP A 37 -10.63 3.28 17.25
CA ASP A 37 -11.77 2.71 17.96
C ASP A 37 -13.00 2.50 17.05
N ARG A 38 -13.04 3.19 15.89
CA ARG A 38 -13.99 2.93 14.80
C ARG A 38 -13.54 1.81 13.86
N CYS A 39 -12.31 1.31 13.92
CA CYS A 39 -11.92 0.21 13.03
C CYS A 39 -12.78 -1.03 13.29
N ALA A 40 -13.34 -1.62 12.23
CA ALA A 40 -14.03 -2.90 12.33
C ALA A 40 -13.07 -3.97 12.89
N THR A 41 -13.52 -4.74 13.88
CA THR A 41 -12.69 -5.74 14.57
C THR A 41 -13.20 -7.16 14.34
N SER A 42 -12.28 -8.12 14.43
CA SER A 42 -12.54 -9.55 14.32
C SER A 42 -12.52 -10.23 15.68
N ASP A 43 -13.29 -11.32 15.78
CA ASP A 43 -13.21 -12.23 16.92
C ASP A 43 -11.84 -12.97 16.94
N PRO A 44 -11.36 -13.42 18.12
CA PRO A 44 -10.07 -14.08 18.22
C PRO A 44 -10.00 -15.41 17.46
N THR A 45 -8.83 -15.72 16.90
CA THR A 45 -8.67 -16.93 16.08
C THR A 45 -8.38 -18.15 16.97
N PRO A 46 -9.20 -19.22 16.93
CA PRO A 46 -8.99 -20.41 17.74
C PRO A 46 -7.64 -21.07 17.46
N THR A 47 -6.93 -21.52 18.50
CA THR A 47 -5.59 -22.12 18.38
C THR A 47 -5.51 -23.28 17.38
N GLY A 48 -6.59 -24.07 17.25
CA GLY A 48 -6.68 -25.16 16.27
C GLY A 48 -6.80 -24.74 14.80
N GLN A 49 -6.92 -23.44 14.51
CA GLN A 49 -6.91 -22.87 13.16
C GLN A 49 -5.58 -22.15 12.84
N LEU A 50 -4.69 -22.03 13.83
CA LEU A 50 -3.38 -21.40 13.67
C LEU A 50 -2.38 -22.37 13.04
N SER A 51 -1.41 -21.80 12.31
CA SER A 51 -0.29 -22.54 11.75
C SER A 51 0.96 -21.67 11.76
N ASN A 52 2.13 -22.30 11.61
CA ASN A 52 3.40 -21.57 11.60
C ASN A 52 3.52 -20.63 10.41
N ALA A 53 4.00 -19.42 10.68
CA ALA A 53 4.30 -18.36 9.71
C ALA A 53 5.49 -18.77 8.80
N TRP A 54 5.19 -19.50 7.73
CA TRP A 54 6.17 -20.08 6.82
C TRP A 54 7.09 -19.03 6.19
N GLN A 55 6.60 -17.81 5.98
CA GLN A 55 7.39 -16.72 5.41
C GLN A 55 8.58 -16.35 6.30
N LEU A 56 8.44 -16.48 7.63
CA LEU A 56 9.52 -16.21 8.58
C LEU A 56 10.58 -17.33 8.53
N GLN A 57 10.14 -18.58 8.36
CA GLN A 57 11.02 -19.74 8.18
C GLN A 57 11.79 -19.65 6.86
N ARG A 58 11.14 -19.24 5.77
CA ARG A 58 11.76 -19.05 4.44
C ARG A 58 12.82 -17.94 4.43
N LEU A 59 12.64 -16.91 5.26
CA LEU A 59 13.55 -15.77 5.34
C LEU A 59 14.60 -15.91 6.45
N ASP A 60 14.57 -17.00 7.22
CA ASP A 60 15.46 -17.27 8.37
C ASP A 60 15.50 -16.13 9.40
N THR A 61 14.32 -15.59 9.74
CA THR A 61 14.22 -14.33 10.51
C THR A 61 14.82 -14.43 11.91
N GLU A 62 14.81 -15.61 12.54
CA GLU A 62 15.48 -15.85 13.82
C GLU A 62 17.01 -15.68 13.77
N GLN A 63 17.64 -15.78 12.59
CA GLN A 63 19.04 -15.40 12.41
C GLN A 63 19.17 -13.93 11.99
N LEU A 64 18.25 -13.40 11.17
CA LEU A 64 18.25 -11.97 10.79
C LEU A 64 18.14 -11.05 12.00
N TRP A 65 17.27 -11.35 12.96
CA TRP A 65 17.02 -10.53 14.14
C TRP A 65 18.22 -10.44 15.10
N LYS A 66 19.25 -11.29 14.92
CA LYS A 66 20.54 -11.18 15.61
C LYS A 66 21.49 -10.17 14.94
N LEU A 67 21.20 -9.79 13.69
CA LEU A 67 21.94 -8.80 12.90
C LEU A 67 21.23 -7.44 12.93
N SER A 68 19.91 -7.44 12.71
CA SER A 68 19.05 -6.24 12.64
C SER A 68 17.59 -6.57 12.94
N THR A 69 16.89 -5.62 13.57
CA THR A 69 15.43 -5.65 13.79
C THR A 69 14.68 -4.50 13.11
N GLY A 70 15.37 -3.69 12.30
CA GLY A 70 14.82 -2.48 11.66
C GLY A 70 14.64 -1.30 12.61
N LYS A 71 15.29 -1.34 13.79
CA LYS A 71 15.13 -0.34 14.84
C LYS A 71 15.51 1.06 14.39
N GLY A 72 14.61 2.02 14.59
CA GLY A 72 14.82 3.43 14.24
C GLY A 72 14.63 3.74 12.75
N ILE A 73 14.26 2.74 11.93
CA ILE A 73 13.80 2.95 10.57
C ILE A 73 12.31 3.31 10.59
N ARG A 74 11.96 4.41 9.94
CA ARG A 74 10.62 4.98 9.84
C ARG A 74 10.00 4.61 8.51
N ILE A 75 8.82 4.00 8.55
CA ILE A 75 8.15 3.40 7.39
C ILE A 75 6.75 3.98 7.27
N ALA A 76 6.45 4.64 6.15
CA ALA A 76 5.09 5.00 5.81
C ALA A 76 4.35 3.80 5.21
N VAL A 77 3.17 3.48 5.74
CA VAL A 77 2.27 2.45 5.20
C VAL A 77 1.02 3.15 4.67
N ILE A 78 0.87 3.21 3.35
CA ILE A 78 -0.22 3.94 2.69
C ILE A 78 -1.26 2.93 2.20
N ASP A 79 -2.38 2.82 2.94
CA ASP A 79 -3.29 1.67 2.89
C ASP A 79 -4.71 2.02 3.41
N THR A 80 -5.51 1.04 3.86
CA THR A 80 -6.83 1.25 4.52
C THR A 80 -6.73 1.75 5.97
N GLY A 81 -5.52 2.03 6.48
CA GLY A 81 -5.29 2.35 7.89
C GLY A 81 -4.98 1.13 8.74
N VAL A 82 -4.79 1.32 10.05
CA VAL A 82 -4.36 0.28 10.98
C VAL A 82 -5.12 0.35 12.29
N SER A 83 -5.41 -0.82 12.86
CA SER A 83 -5.89 -0.97 14.23
C SER A 83 -4.84 -1.67 15.09
N THR A 84 -4.16 -0.91 15.95
CA THR A 84 -3.30 -1.43 17.02
C THR A 84 -4.09 -1.76 18.28
N ILE A 85 -5.23 -1.07 18.48
CA ILE A 85 -6.15 -1.31 19.59
C ILE A 85 -6.55 -2.80 19.64
N GLY A 86 -6.43 -3.42 20.82
CA GLY A 86 -6.73 -4.84 21.02
C GLY A 86 -5.58 -5.79 20.64
N SER A 87 -4.49 -5.30 20.04
CA SER A 87 -3.33 -6.14 19.70
C SER A 87 -2.27 -6.15 20.80
N LEU A 88 -1.63 -7.31 21.02
CA LEU A 88 -0.41 -7.44 21.81
C LEU A 88 0.88 -7.16 21.02
N TYR A 89 0.79 -7.10 19.69
CA TYR A 89 1.96 -7.05 18.82
C TYR A 89 2.43 -5.63 18.49
N PHE A 90 1.59 -4.63 18.71
CA PHE A 90 1.93 -3.24 18.43
C PHE A 90 2.17 -2.51 19.76
N ASP A 91 3.35 -1.93 19.91
CA ASP A 91 3.62 -0.96 20.97
C ASP A 91 2.99 0.37 20.53
N ASP A 92 2.15 0.97 21.38
CA ASP A 92 1.45 2.22 21.12
C ASP A 92 2.41 3.37 20.74
N ASN A 93 3.69 3.29 21.10
CA ASN A 93 4.70 4.30 20.77
C ASN A 93 5.34 4.12 19.38
N ARG A 94 5.22 2.94 18.75
CA ARG A 94 5.86 2.64 17.45
C ARG A 94 4.94 2.83 16.23
N VAL A 95 3.64 2.98 16.43
CA VAL A 95 2.67 3.09 15.31
C VAL A 95 1.84 4.35 15.46
N THR A 96 2.07 5.33 14.59
CA THR A 96 1.20 6.50 14.44
C THR A 96 0.27 6.28 13.25
N ALA A 97 -1.05 6.33 13.48
CA ALA A 97 -2.05 6.21 12.43
C ALA A 97 -2.74 7.55 12.15
N ARG A 98 -2.81 7.97 10.88
CA ARG A 98 -3.47 9.20 10.42
C ARG A 98 -4.51 8.89 9.34
N ASP A 99 -5.59 9.65 9.31
CA ASP A 99 -6.61 9.58 8.27
C ASP A 99 -6.42 10.70 7.26
N MET A 100 -6.22 10.33 5.99
CA MET A 100 -6.09 11.26 4.86
C MET A 100 -7.42 11.46 4.15
N ILE A 101 -8.44 10.66 4.49
CA ILE A 101 -9.79 10.78 3.97
C ILE A 101 -10.55 11.78 4.85
N PRO A 102 -11.05 12.90 4.31
CA PRO A 102 -11.90 13.82 5.08
C PRO A 102 -13.14 13.08 5.62
N GLU A 103 -13.57 13.38 6.85
CA GLU A 103 -14.72 12.70 7.47
C GLU A 103 -16.02 12.84 6.65
N ALA A 104 -16.15 13.89 5.84
CA ALA A 104 -17.28 14.06 4.91
C ALA A 104 -17.27 13.07 3.72
N ASP A 105 -16.10 12.51 3.39
CA ASP A 105 -15.89 11.55 2.31
C ASP A 105 -15.84 10.09 2.81
N ASN A 106 -15.84 9.89 4.14
CA ASN A 106 -15.89 8.57 4.77
C ASN A 106 -17.26 7.89 4.51
N PRO A 107 -17.29 6.54 4.38
CA PRO A 107 -18.55 5.81 4.27
C PRO A 107 -19.37 6.02 5.54
N GLY A 108 -20.65 6.38 5.39
CA GLY A 108 -21.53 6.63 6.53
C GLY A 108 -21.78 5.37 7.35
N GLY A 109 -21.48 5.43 8.64
CA GLY A 109 -21.64 4.34 9.59
C GLY A 109 -20.74 4.49 10.81
N ASP A 110 -20.89 3.57 11.77
CA ASP A 110 -20.14 3.59 13.02
C ASP A 110 -18.68 3.10 12.85
N PHE A 111 -18.39 2.35 11.79
CA PHE A 111 -17.12 1.64 11.60
C PHE A 111 -16.37 2.01 10.32
N LEU A 112 -15.04 1.99 10.39
CA LEU A 112 -14.09 2.13 9.29
C LEU A 112 -13.48 0.74 8.97
N ASP A 113 -13.22 0.47 7.69
CA ASP A 113 -12.40 -0.69 7.31
C ASP A 113 -10.91 -0.35 7.51
N CYS A 114 -10.24 -1.18 8.31
CA CYS A 114 -8.80 -1.11 8.59
C CYS A 114 -8.13 -2.50 8.43
N GLU A 115 -8.80 -3.49 7.83
CA GLU A 115 -8.33 -4.89 7.86
C GLU A 115 -7.04 -5.07 7.04
N HIS A 116 -7.05 -4.68 5.77
CA HIS A 116 -5.91 -4.84 4.87
C HIS A 116 -4.65 -4.10 5.36
N GLY A 117 -4.76 -2.82 5.74
CA GLY A 117 -3.62 -2.07 6.25
C GLY A 117 -3.10 -2.57 7.61
N THR A 118 -3.94 -3.21 8.43
CA THR A 118 -3.48 -3.93 9.64
C THR A 118 -2.70 -5.19 9.29
N ILE A 119 -3.16 -5.97 8.30
CA ILE A 119 -2.44 -7.14 7.78
C ILE A 119 -1.06 -6.72 7.26
N VAL A 120 -1.02 -5.71 6.38
CA VAL A 120 0.21 -5.14 5.81
C VAL A 120 1.16 -4.64 6.91
N THR A 121 0.66 -3.84 7.85
CA THR A 121 1.48 -3.31 8.96
C THR A 121 2.02 -4.43 9.85
N SER A 122 1.24 -5.49 10.08
CA SER A 122 1.69 -6.63 10.89
C SER A 122 2.83 -7.42 10.23
N LEU A 123 2.79 -7.59 8.91
CA LEU A 123 3.86 -8.24 8.14
C LEU A 123 5.17 -7.45 8.19
N ILE A 124 5.11 -6.13 8.34
CA ILE A 124 6.28 -5.26 8.51
C ILE A 124 6.78 -5.30 9.96
N ALA A 125 5.97 -4.88 10.93
CA ALA A 125 6.45 -4.44 12.25
C ALA A 125 5.66 -4.97 13.48
N ALA A 126 4.92 -6.07 13.33
CA ALA A 126 4.39 -6.79 14.49
C ALA A 126 5.54 -7.25 15.41
N GLY A 127 5.47 -6.87 16.68
CA GLY A 127 6.53 -7.02 17.65
C GLY A 127 6.75 -8.45 18.16
N ARG A 128 7.75 -8.56 19.04
CA ARG A 128 8.17 -9.79 19.73
C ARG A 128 8.06 -9.57 21.25
N ASN A 129 8.22 -10.61 22.06
CA ASN A 129 8.27 -10.44 23.51
C ASN A 129 9.58 -9.71 23.93
N ALA A 130 9.68 -9.31 25.20
CA ALA A 130 10.83 -8.55 25.71
C ALA A 130 12.17 -9.32 25.65
N ASP A 131 12.13 -10.66 25.63
CA ASP A 131 13.30 -11.53 25.49
C ASP A 131 13.70 -11.76 24.01
N GLY A 132 12.91 -11.24 23.07
CA GLY A 132 13.13 -11.42 21.64
C GLY A 132 12.72 -12.82 21.16
N GLU A 133 11.53 -13.27 21.55
CA GLU A 133 10.86 -14.49 21.05
C GLU A 133 9.45 -14.16 20.52
N SER A 134 8.80 -15.09 19.81
CA SER A 134 7.41 -14.88 19.36
C SER A 134 6.44 -14.79 20.53
N LEU A 135 5.50 -13.84 20.46
CA LEU A 135 4.39 -13.73 21.41
C LEU A 135 3.44 -14.94 21.36
N ASN A 136 3.34 -15.64 20.22
CA ASN A 136 2.47 -16.81 20.07
C ASN A 136 3.23 -18.02 19.52
N PRO A 137 3.51 -19.06 20.33
CA PRO A 137 4.22 -20.24 19.86
C PRO A 137 3.41 -21.13 18.89
N ALA A 138 2.10 -20.90 18.74
CA ALA A 138 1.26 -21.63 17.78
C ALA A 138 1.37 -21.11 16.33
N THR A 139 1.92 -19.91 16.14
CA THR A 139 2.19 -19.31 14.82
C THR A 139 3.66 -18.98 14.61
N SER A 140 4.43 -18.79 15.68
CA SER A 140 5.75 -18.14 15.68
C SER A 140 5.75 -16.77 14.97
N PHE A 141 4.59 -16.12 14.85
CA PHE A 141 4.44 -14.90 14.04
C PHE A 141 5.10 -13.68 14.71
N ALA A 142 5.69 -12.83 13.87
CA ALA A 142 6.10 -11.45 14.09
C ALA A 142 6.29 -10.79 12.70
N GLY A 143 6.44 -9.46 12.65
CA GLY A 143 6.79 -8.73 11.45
C GLY A 143 8.27 -8.88 11.11
N ILE A 144 8.64 -8.68 9.84
CA ILE A 144 10.03 -8.83 9.36
C ILE A 144 11.00 -7.86 10.06
N ALA A 145 10.57 -6.62 10.30
CA ALA A 145 11.30 -5.56 10.98
C ALA A 145 10.55 -5.15 12.28
N PRO A 146 10.59 -6.00 13.33
CA PRO A 146 9.69 -5.89 14.49
C PRO A 146 9.92 -4.63 15.35
N ASP A 147 11.07 -3.97 15.24
CA ASP A 147 11.42 -2.75 15.98
C ASP A 147 11.30 -1.46 15.14
N ALA A 148 10.82 -1.56 13.88
CA ALA A 148 10.60 -0.40 13.03
C ALA A 148 9.45 0.50 13.56
N GLU A 149 9.51 1.78 13.17
CA GLU A 149 8.52 2.81 13.46
C GLU A 149 7.59 2.96 12.24
N ILE A 150 6.27 2.93 12.45
CA ILE A 150 5.26 2.97 11.40
C ILE A 150 4.48 4.29 11.44
N LEU A 151 4.42 4.97 10.29
CA LEU A 151 3.49 6.06 10.00
C LEU A 151 2.42 5.52 9.05
N ALA A 152 1.32 5.02 9.59
CA ALA A 152 0.21 4.49 8.80
C ALA A 152 -0.70 5.63 8.32
N TYR A 153 -0.91 5.72 7.01
CA TYR A 153 -1.81 6.67 6.38
C TYR A 153 -2.99 5.92 5.78
N ARG A 154 -4.19 6.15 6.33
CA ARG A 154 -5.43 5.69 5.73
C ARG A 154 -5.76 6.56 4.53
N THR A 155 -5.70 5.99 3.33
CA THR A 155 -6.05 6.63 2.05
C THR A 155 -7.13 5.88 1.28
N LEU A 156 -7.48 4.68 1.76
CA LEU A 156 -8.46 3.78 1.14
C LEU A 156 -9.63 3.53 2.10
N LYS A 157 -10.84 3.43 1.55
CA LYS A 157 -12.09 3.24 2.29
C LYS A 157 -12.42 1.77 2.53
N ALA A 158 -11.99 0.87 1.63
CA ALA A 158 -12.31 -0.56 1.71
C ALA A 158 -11.15 -1.48 1.32
N SER A 159 -10.95 -2.54 2.10
CA SER A 159 -9.95 -3.60 1.90
C SER A 159 -10.19 -4.45 0.65
N ASN A 160 -11.41 -4.41 0.10
CA ASN A 160 -11.84 -5.15 -1.08
C ASN A 160 -12.27 -4.24 -2.24
N ALA A 161 -11.80 -2.98 -2.27
CA ALA A 161 -12.08 -2.09 -3.40
C ALA A 161 -11.46 -2.67 -4.69
N ASP A 162 -12.29 -3.21 -5.58
CA ASP A 162 -11.87 -3.65 -6.90
C ASP A 162 -11.18 -2.47 -7.61
N ALA A 163 -10.01 -2.69 -8.22
CA ALA A 163 -9.26 -1.63 -8.92
C ALA A 163 -9.97 -1.06 -10.17
N GLY A 164 -11.16 -1.58 -10.50
CA GLY A 164 -12.10 -1.00 -11.48
C GLY A 164 -13.19 -0.11 -10.86
N SER A 165 -13.36 -0.11 -9.53
CA SER A 165 -14.28 0.74 -8.76
C SER A 165 -13.71 2.14 -8.53
N GLN A 166 -13.41 2.85 -9.62
CA GLN A 166 -12.99 4.27 -9.54
C GLN A 166 -14.07 5.23 -9.00
N SER A 167 -15.24 4.70 -8.63
CA SER A 167 -16.33 5.47 -8.02
C SER A 167 -16.16 5.70 -6.51
N GLU A 168 -15.30 4.95 -5.82
CA GLU A 168 -15.24 4.98 -4.34
C GLU A 168 -13.90 5.47 -3.77
N GLU A 169 -12.78 5.06 -4.37
CA GLU A 169 -11.44 5.47 -3.95
C GLU A 169 -10.91 6.66 -4.76
N ASN A 170 -10.30 7.63 -4.07
CA ASN A 170 -9.78 8.86 -4.67
C ASN A 170 -8.25 8.90 -4.55
N LEU A 171 -7.55 8.75 -5.68
CA LEU A 171 -6.09 8.69 -5.73
C LEU A 171 -5.42 9.94 -5.12
N GLN A 172 -6.11 11.08 -5.06
CA GLN A 172 -5.59 12.30 -4.46
C GLN A 172 -5.15 12.10 -2.99
N TYR A 173 -5.90 11.34 -2.18
CA TYR A 173 -5.50 11.06 -0.79
C TYR A 173 -4.18 10.28 -0.70
N THR A 174 -3.95 9.36 -1.65
CA THR A 174 -2.67 8.63 -1.78
C THR A 174 -1.52 9.55 -2.16
N ILE A 175 -1.74 10.43 -3.13
CA ILE A 175 -0.74 11.39 -3.59
C ILE A 175 -0.32 12.31 -2.44
N ASP A 176 -1.29 12.78 -1.66
CA ASP A 176 -1.01 13.65 -0.51
C ASP A 176 -0.39 12.88 0.66
N ALA A 177 -0.70 11.59 0.85
CA ALA A 177 0.00 10.73 1.81
C ALA A 177 1.48 10.49 1.44
N VAL A 178 1.79 10.30 0.15
CA VAL A 178 3.19 10.20 -0.32
C VAL A 178 3.94 11.50 -0.04
N ARG A 179 3.32 12.66 -0.31
CA ARG A 179 3.89 13.98 0.00
C ARG A 179 4.05 14.22 1.51
N GLU A 180 3.09 13.75 2.32
CA GLU A 180 3.14 13.82 3.78
C GLU A 180 4.30 13.00 4.33
N ALA A 181 4.37 11.72 3.95
CA ALA A 181 5.47 10.81 4.29
C ALA A 181 6.84 11.37 3.89
N THR A 182 6.92 11.97 2.71
CA THR A 182 8.15 12.63 2.21
C THR A 182 8.54 13.82 3.09
N ARG A 183 7.58 14.66 3.51
CA ARG A 183 7.84 15.81 4.39
C ARG A 183 8.19 15.38 5.82
N GLU A 184 7.59 14.30 6.29
CA GLU A 184 7.89 13.67 7.59
C GLU A 184 9.28 13.01 7.58
N GLY A 185 9.90 12.78 6.41
CA GLY A 185 11.24 12.21 6.27
C GLY A 185 11.31 10.76 6.70
N VAL A 186 10.37 9.92 6.26
CA VAL A 186 10.45 8.46 6.42
C VAL A 186 11.53 7.87 5.53
N ASP A 187 12.11 6.74 5.91
CA ASP A 187 13.13 6.05 5.11
C ASP A 187 12.52 5.18 4.00
N ILE A 188 11.30 4.67 4.23
CA ILE A 188 10.60 3.75 3.32
C ILE A 188 9.12 4.13 3.18
N ILE A 189 8.58 4.07 1.97
CA ILE A 189 7.13 4.13 1.69
C ILE A 189 6.67 2.79 1.10
N ASN A 190 5.70 2.15 1.77
CA ASN A 190 5.03 0.94 1.30
C ASN A 190 3.65 1.27 0.70
N LEU A 191 3.46 0.94 -0.57
CA LEU A 191 2.21 1.13 -1.32
C LEU A 191 1.63 -0.23 -1.76
N SER A 192 0.69 -0.75 -0.97
CA SER A 192 0.10 -2.09 -1.17
C SER A 192 -0.98 -2.14 -2.26
N GLN A 193 -1.44 -0.98 -2.72
CA GLN A 193 -2.51 -0.84 -3.72
C GLN A 193 -1.99 -0.68 -5.15
N VAL A 194 -2.88 -0.88 -6.12
CA VAL A 194 -2.58 -0.73 -7.54
C VAL A 194 -3.72 -0.01 -8.27
N THR A 195 -3.35 0.97 -9.09
CA THR A 195 -4.21 1.64 -10.07
C THR A 195 -3.65 1.45 -11.48
N PHE A 196 -4.51 1.44 -12.49
CA PHE A 196 -4.15 1.16 -13.89
C PHE A 196 -4.39 2.36 -14.82
N ARG A 197 -5.48 3.09 -14.58
CA ARG A 197 -5.85 4.31 -15.29
C ARG A 197 -6.45 5.29 -14.30
N ASP A 198 -5.84 6.45 -14.13
CA ASP A 198 -6.39 7.52 -13.30
C ASP A 198 -5.95 8.87 -13.92
N PRO A 199 -6.80 9.89 -14.00
CA PRO A 199 -6.41 11.21 -14.50
C PRO A 199 -5.27 11.87 -13.70
N LEU A 200 -5.05 11.47 -12.45
CA LEU A 200 -4.00 11.95 -11.55
C LEU A 200 -2.69 11.14 -11.62
N LEU A 201 -2.56 10.12 -12.48
CA LEU A 201 -1.33 9.32 -12.60
C LEU A 201 -0.06 10.17 -12.79
N SER A 202 -0.13 11.28 -13.51
CA SER A 202 1.01 12.21 -13.67
C SER A 202 1.40 12.91 -12.36
N SER A 203 0.42 13.28 -11.53
CA SER A 203 0.63 13.88 -10.20
C SER A 203 1.16 12.84 -9.20
N PHE A 204 0.66 11.60 -9.29
CA PHE A 204 1.14 10.48 -8.49
C PHE A 204 2.59 10.10 -8.83
N ARG A 205 2.91 10.02 -10.12
CA ARG A 205 4.30 9.80 -10.59
C ARG A 205 5.25 10.89 -10.08
N ALA A 206 4.81 12.16 -10.10
CA ALA A 206 5.62 13.27 -9.58
C ALA A 206 5.88 13.11 -8.07
N ALA A 207 4.83 12.87 -7.26
CA ALA A 207 4.99 12.68 -5.82
C ALA A 207 5.88 11.48 -5.45
N VAL A 208 5.80 10.38 -6.21
CA VAL A 208 6.67 9.21 -6.01
C VAL A 208 8.12 9.50 -6.44
N ALA A 209 8.33 10.26 -7.52
CA ALA A 209 9.66 10.68 -7.94
C ALA A 209 10.29 11.65 -6.91
N ASP A 210 9.53 12.63 -6.40
CA ASP A 210 9.97 13.56 -5.36
C ASP A 210 10.41 12.81 -4.08
N ALA A 211 9.71 11.73 -3.70
CA ALA A 211 10.09 10.87 -2.58
C ALA A 211 11.42 10.13 -2.82
N ILE A 212 11.59 9.53 -4.01
CA ILE A 212 12.82 8.80 -4.38
C ILE A 212 14.01 9.76 -4.48
N ASP A 213 13.82 10.94 -5.05
CA ASP A 213 14.84 11.99 -5.15
C ASP A 213 15.20 12.58 -3.78
N ALA A 214 14.30 12.51 -2.80
CA ALA A 214 14.57 12.80 -1.39
C ALA A 214 15.30 11.67 -0.63
N GLY A 215 15.62 10.56 -1.29
CA GLY A 215 16.34 9.40 -0.73
C GLY A 215 15.43 8.28 -0.19
N ILE A 216 14.11 8.42 -0.30
CA ILE A 216 13.15 7.48 0.31
C ILE A 216 12.97 6.25 -0.58
N VAL A 217 13.07 5.06 0.00
CA VAL A 217 12.82 3.81 -0.74
C VAL A 217 11.32 3.60 -0.93
N VAL A 218 10.85 3.52 -2.17
CA VAL A 218 9.43 3.23 -2.45
C VAL A 218 9.25 1.79 -2.89
N VAL A 219 8.45 1.03 -2.13
CA VAL A 219 8.14 -0.38 -2.37
C VAL A 219 6.65 -0.51 -2.70
N ALA A 220 6.32 -1.23 -3.78
CA ALA A 220 4.94 -1.33 -4.26
C ALA A 220 4.54 -2.74 -4.73
N ALA A 221 3.27 -3.06 -4.51
CA ALA A 221 2.64 -4.28 -4.99
C ALA A 221 2.57 -4.31 -6.53
N ALA A 222 3.00 -5.41 -7.17
CA ALA A 222 2.92 -5.56 -8.63
C ALA A 222 1.50 -5.70 -9.19
N GLY A 223 0.50 -5.96 -8.34
CA GLY A 223 -0.90 -6.15 -8.70
C GLY A 223 -1.26 -7.63 -8.81
N ASN A 224 -2.52 -7.96 -8.49
CA ASN A 224 -3.01 -9.32 -8.54
C ASN A 224 -3.56 -9.68 -9.92
N SER A 225 -3.48 -10.95 -10.32
CA SER A 225 -3.89 -11.42 -11.66
C SER A 225 -5.40 -11.36 -11.92
N SER A 226 -6.22 -10.98 -10.94
CA SER A 226 -7.63 -10.63 -11.13
C SER A 226 -7.84 -9.17 -11.60
N GLN A 227 -6.81 -8.32 -11.52
CA GLN A 227 -6.90 -6.87 -11.70
C GLN A 227 -6.23 -6.41 -13.01
N GLY A 228 -6.80 -5.40 -13.67
CA GLY A 228 -6.15 -4.68 -14.78
C GLY A 228 -5.51 -5.55 -15.86
N GLN A 229 -6.28 -6.49 -16.43
CA GLN A 229 -5.80 -7.48 -17.40
C GLN A 229 -5.12 -6.82 -18.61
N GLY A 230 -3.81 -7.02 -18.76
CA GLY A 230 -3.00 -6.43 -19.83
C GLY A 230 -2.76 -4.91 -19.68
N GLU A 231 -2.99 -4.35 -18.50
CA GLU A 231 -2.75 -2.95 -18.17
C GLU A 231 -1.53 -2.80 -17.28
N THR A 232 -0.84 -1.65 -17.38
CA THR A 232 0.36 -1.37 -16.57
C THR A 232 -0.03 -1.02 -15.13
N PRO A 233 0.47 -1.74 -14.11
CA PRO A 233 0.16 -1.46 -12.71
C PRO A 233 1.00 -0.29 -12.17
N TYR A 234 0.34 0.72 -11.60
CA TYR A 234 0.97 1.85 -10.91
C TYR A 234 0.60 1.83 -9.41
N PRO A 235 1.52 2.20 -8.50
CA PRO A 235 2.81 2.84 -8.73
C PRO A 235 3.96 1.89 -9.12
N ALA A 236 3.74 0.57 -9.10
CA ALA A 236 4.79 -0.43 -9.34
C ALA A 236 5.60 -0.25 -10.64
N ALA A 237 5.02 0.24 -11.72
CA ALA A 237 5.72 0.51 -12.97
C ALA A 237 6.37 1.92 -13.07
N PHE A 238 6.32 2.74 -12.01
CA PHE A 238 7.06 4.01 -11.99
C PHE A 238 8.57 3.75 -11.85
N PRO A 239 9.43 4.51 -12.57
CA PRO A 239 10.88 4.38 -12.44
C PRO A 239 11.35 4.57 -10.99
N GLY A 240 12.23 3.69 -10.52
CA GLY A 240 12.82 3.74 -9.17
C GLY A 240 11.97 3.08 -8.07
N VAL A 241 10.73 2.68 -8.35
CA VAL A 241 9.91 1.89 -7.41
C VAL A 241 10.34 0.43 -7.43
N ILE A 242 10.49 -0.16 -6.24
CA ILE A 242 10.73 -1.60 -6.08
C ILE A 242 9.38 -2.31 -6.23
N SER A 243 9.13 -2.85 -7.42
CA SER A 243 7.92 -3.63 -7.72
C SER A 243 8.03 -5.06 -7.21
N VAL A 244 7.05 -5.50 -6.41
CA VAL A 244 7.09 -6.78 -5.69
C VAL A 244 5.99 -7.73 -6.15
N GLY A 245 6.40 -8.91 -6.64
CA GLY A 245 5.52 -10.03 -6.99
C GLY A 245 5.49 -11.13 -5.93
N ILE A 246 4.59 -12.11 -6.11
CA ILE A 246 4.36 -13.20 -5.15
C ILE A 246 5.28 -14.38 -5.43
N SER A 247 5.94 -14.89 -4.38
CA SER A 247 6.38 -16.29 -4.29
C SER A 247 5.54 -17.09 -3.28
N ASN A 248 5.55 -18.41 -3.47
CA ASN A 248 4.81 -19.37 -2.65
C ASN A 248 5.73 -20.36 -1.93
N ARG A 249 5.14 -21.25 -1.12
CA ARG A 249 5.83 -22.27 -0.30
C ARG A 249 6.71 -23.27 -1.08
N ALA A 250 6.64 -23.29 -2.40
CA ALA A 250 7.46 -24.14 -3.27
C ALA A 250 8.69 -23.38 -3.84
N ASP A 251 8.98 -22.17 -3.36
CA ASP A 251 10.04 -21.28 -3.86
C ASP A 251 9.94 -20.98 -5.36
N ALA A 252 8.70 -20.88 -5.84
CA ALA A 252 8.35 -20.47 -7.18
C ALA A 252 7.53 -19.16 -7.17
N GLY A 253 7.60 -18.41 -8.27
CA GLY A 253 6.68 -17.32 -8.55
C GLY A 253 5.24 -17.81 -8.70
N ASP A 254 4.27 -17.00 -8.27
CA ASP A 254 2.86 -17.38 -8.23
C ASP A 254 2.01 -16.61 -9.25
N TRP A 255 1.13 -17.35 -9.95
CA TRP A 255 0.19 -16.85 -10.96
C TRP A 255 -0.85 -15.88 -10.40
N ALA A 256 -1.00 -15.79 -9.07
CA ALA A 256 -1.77 -14.75 -8.41
C ALA A 256 -1.20 -13.33 -8.65
N THR A 257 0.05 -13.20 -9.10
CA THR A 257 0.68 -11.94 -9.55
C THR A 257 0.24 -11.57 -10.97
N ASN A 258 -0.05 -10.30 -11.24
CA ASN A 258 -0.24 -9.78 -12.59
C ASN A 258 1.12 -9.79 -13.34
N PRO A 259 1.29 -10.62 -14.39
CA PRO A 259 2.61 -10.84 -14.99
C PRO A 259 3.13 -9.58 -15.69
N SER A 260 4.33 -9.14 -15.33
CA SER A 260 4.87 -7.85 -15.77
C SER A 260 6.39 -7.84 -15.88
N HIS A 261 6.93 -7.17 -16.91
CA HIS A 261 8.37 -6.91 -17.04
C HIS A 261 8.89 -5.82 -16.10
N HIS A 262 8.01 -5.16 -15.33
CA HIS A 262 8.39 -4.15 -14.34
C HIS A 262 8.68 -4.74 -12.95
N ILE A 263 8.39 -6.02 -12.70
CA ILE A 263 8.64 -6.66 -11.41
C ILE A 263 10.13 -6.67 -11.12
N THR A 264 10.51 -6.09 -9.98
CA THR A 264 11.90 -6.00 -9.54
C THR A 264 12.33 -7.30 -8.87
N ILE A 265 11.51 -7.79 -7.94
CA ILE A 265 11.80 -8.94 -7.07
C ILE A 265 10.50 -9.62 -6.62
N GLY A 266 10.57 -10.90 -6.23
CA GLY A 266 9.48 -11.61 -5.57
C GLY A 266 9.70 -11.76 -4.06
N ALA A 267 8.62 -11.92 -3.32
CA ALA A 267 8.66 -12.26 -1.90
C ALA A 267 7.46 -13.14 -1.51
N PRO A 268 7.53 -13.89 -0.38
CA PRO A 268 6.40 -14.62 0.16
C PRO A 268 5.11 -13.79 0.16
N GLY A 269 4.10 -14.22 -0.59
CA GLY A 269 2.83 -13.51 -0.76
C GLY A 269 1.62 -14.42 -0.94
N LYS A 270 1.78 -15.71 -0.57
CA LYS A 270 0.76 -16.76 -0.73
C LYS A 270 0.59 -17.51 0.59
N ASP A 271 -0.65 -17.63 1.04
CA ASP A 271 -1.03 -18.35 2.27
C ASP A 271 -0.16 -17.93 3.48
N LEU A 272 -0.03 -16.62 3.67
CA LEU A 272 0.72 -16.01 4.76
C LEU A 272 -0.09 -16.00 6.06
N VAL A 273 0.63 -16.12 7.17
CA VAL A 273 0.10 -15.82 8.51
C VAL A 273 0.35 -14.34 8.83
N ALA A 274 -0.66 -13.62 9.27
CA ALA A 274 -0.58 -12.20 9.65
C ALA A 274 -1.66 -11.85 10.70
N LEU A 275 -1.65 -10.63 11.23
CA LEU A 275 -2.69 -10.14 12.14
C LEU A 275 -3.78 -9.40 11.37
N ARG A 276 -5.00 -9.45 11.90
CA ARG A 276 -6.12 -8.58 11.50
C ARG A 276 -6.61 -7.80 12.73
N PRO A 277 -7.43 -6.74 12.57
CA PRO A 277 -7.91 -5.92 13.69
C PRO A 277 -8.53 -6.78 14.78
N SER A 278 -7.90 -6.80 15.96
CA SER A 278 -8.31 -7.64 17.08
C SER A 278 -9.30 -6.87 17.96
N ARG A 279 -10.34 -7.53 18.46
CA ARG A 279 -11.30 -6.89 19.35
C ARG A 279 -10.64 -6.49 20.67
N LEU A 280 -10.85 -5.24 21.11
CA LEU A 280 -10.42 -4.79 22.44
C LEU A 280 -11.14 -5.60 23.54
N THR A 281 -10.34 -6.17 24.45
CA THR A 281 -10.79 -6.94 25.60
C THR A 281 -10.27 -6.28 26.89
N SER A 282 -10.81 -6.70 28.05
CA SER A 282 -10.37 -6.16 29.36
C SER A 282 -8.95 -6.58 29.77
N GLN A 283 -8.38 -7.60 29.12
CA GLN A 283 -7.01 -8.07 29.28
C GLN A 283 -6.50 -8.52 27.91
N LEU A 284 -5.42 -7.90 27.44
CA LEU A 284 -4.78 -8.33 26.20
C LEU A 284 -4.02 -9.64 26.46
N THR A 285 -4.43 -10.71 25.79
CA THR A 285 -3.77 -12.03 25.85
C THR A 285 -3.60 -12.57 24.43
N VAL A 286 -2.74 -13.59 24.28
CA VAL A 286 -2.42 -14.21 22.99
C VAL A 286 -3.66 -14.88 22.37
N GLU A 287 -4.52 -15.42 23.22
CA GLU A 287 -5.80 -16.06 22.86
C GLU A 287 -6.85 -15.06 22.39
N ASN A 288 -6.68 -13.76 22.67
CA ASN A 288 -7.57 -12.68 22.24
C ASN A 288 -7.15 -12.07 20.88
N GLN A 289 -6.07 -12.56 20.26
CA GLN A 289 -5.55 -12.03 18.99
C GLN A 289 -6.25 -12.65 17.77
N ALA A 290 -6.57 -11.82 16.79
CA ALA A 290 -7.14 -12.24 15.52
C ALA A 290 -6.04 -12.34 14.43
N TYR A 291 -5.93 -13.51 13.82
CA TYR A 291 -4.98 -13.81 12.74
C TYR A 291 -5.72 -14.10 11.44
N VAL A 292 -5.06 -13.81 10.32
CA VAL A 292 -5.35 -14.39 9.01
C VAL A 292 -4.25 -15.41 8.71
N THR A 293 -4.58 -16.56 8.11
CA THR A 293 -3.64 -17.68 7.90
C THR A 293 -3.52 -18.11 6.43
N ASP A 294 -4.27 -17.45 5.55
CA ASP A 294 -4.40 -17.68 4.12
C ASP A 294 -4.16 -16.39 3.29
N ALA A 295 -3.59 -15.34 3.90
CA ALA A 295 -3.42 -14.04 3.27
C ALA A 295 -2.56 -14.16 2.00
N THR A 296 -3.16 -13.76 0.87
CA THR A 296 -2.62 -13.95 -0.49
C THR A 296 -2.75 -12.68 -1.29
N GLY A 297 -1.65 -12.21 -1.89
CA GLY A 297 -1.65 -11.05 -2.79
C GLY A 297 -0.28 -10.37 -2.88
N THR A 298 -0.04 -9.63 -3.96
CA THR A 298 1.16 -8.78 -4.10
C THR A 298 1.19 -7.69 -3.04
N SER A 299 0.02 -7.28 -2.56
CA SER A 299 -0.17 -6.36 -1.43
C SER A 299 0.39 -6.88 -0.11
N PHE A 300 0.55 -8.20 0.03
CA PHE A 300 1.18 -8.84 1.19
C PHE A 300 2.63 -9.29 0.91
N ALA A 301 3.04 -9.39 -0.35
CA ALA A 301 4.45 -9.58 -0.72
C ALA A 301 5.27 -8.28 -0.56
N ALA A 302 4.70 -7.12 -0.93
CA ALA A 302 5.32 -5.81 -0.77
C ALA A 302 5.79 -5.50 0.67
N PRO A 303 4.97 -5.65 1.74
CA PRO A 303 5.40 -5.43 3.12
C PRO A 303 6.53 -6.35 3.59
N ILE A 304 6.66 -7.56 3.03
CA ILE A 304 7.80 -8.43 3.32
C ILE A 304 9.10 -7.80 2.79
N VAL A 305 9.11 -7.27 1.57
CA VAL A 305 10.28 -6.56 1.01
C VAL A 305 10.55 -5.26 1.76
N THR A 306 9.50 -4.49 2.09
CA THR A 306 9.60 -3.28 2.94
C THR A 306 10.32 -3.59 4.26
N GLY A 307 9.93 -4.68 4.94
CA GLY A 307 10.63 -5.13 6.15
C GLY A 307 12.08 -5.53 5.90
N VAL A 308 12.38 -6.25 4.81
CA VAL A 308 13.77 -6.60 4.44
C VAL A 308 14.62 -5.34 4.15
N VAL A 309 14.05 -4.32 3.51
CA VAL A 309 14.74 -3.03 3.30
C VAL A 309 15.02 -2.36 4.65
N ALA A 310 14.07 -2.36 5.59
CA ALA A 310 14.30 -1.79 6.91
C ALA A 310 15.43 -2.52 7.68
N LEU A 311 15.47 -3.86 7.59
CA LEU A 311 16.59 -4.63 8.15
C LEU A 311 17.94 -4.27 7.49
N LEU A 312 17.95 -4.04 6.18
CA LEU A 312 19.16 -3.68 5.43
C LEU A 312 19.66 -2.27 5.81
N LEU A 313 18.77 -1.27 5.85
CA LEU A 313 19.11 0.11 6.20
C LEU A 313 19.65 0.22 7.62
N ASP A 314 18.95 -0.37 8.61
CA ASP A 314 19.43 -0.41 10.00
C ASP A 314 20.80 -1.10 10.12
N TYR A 315 20.99 -2.22 9.43
CA TYR A 315 22.25 -2.96 9.47
C TYR A 315 23.43 -2.17 8.88
N GLU A 316 23.26 -1.57 7.69
CA GLU A 316 24.31 -0.80 7.01
C GLU A 316 24.64 0.48 7.79
N LEU A 317 23.62 1.19 8.29
CA LEU A 317 23.80 2.39 9.09
C LEU A 317 24.54 2.09 10.40
N ARG A 318 24.12 1.08 11.17
CA ARG A 318 24.77 0.76 12.46
C ARG A 318 26.14 0.10 12.32
N THR A 319 26.35 -0.74 11.30
CA THR A 319 27.61 -1.52 11.20
C THR A 319 28.67 -0.84 10.34
N ARG A 320 28.29 0.05 9.42
CA ARG A 320 29.22 0.71 8.47
C ARG A 320 29.10 2.23 8.44
N GLY A 321 28.05 2.82 9.03
CA GLY A 321 27.79 4.26 8.93
C GLY A 321 27.40 4.69 7.52
N VAL A 322 26.84 3.77 6.73
CA VAL A 322 26.42 4.00 5.35
C VAL A 322 24.91 4.13 5.30
N ASP A 323 24.44 5.27 4.80
CA ASP A 323 23.08 5.46 4.35
C ASP A 323 23.00 5.07 2.87
N LEU A 324 22.08 4.17 2.50
CA LEU A 324 21.98 3.61 1.15
C LEU A 324 20.92 4.36 0.35
N THR A 325 21.28 4.83 -0.85
CA THR A 325 20.29 5.41 -1.76
C THR A 325 19.28 4.35 -2.24
N PRO A 326 18.05 4.74 -2.66
CA PRO A 326 17.06 3.81 -3.20
C PRO A 326 17.56 2.96 -4.38
N ALA A 327 18.48 3.50 -5.18
CA ALA A 327 19.14 2.78 -6.27
C ALA A 327 20.09 1.69 -5.75
N GLU A 328 20.87 1.97 -4.71
CA GLU A 328 21.80 1.00 -4.10
C GLU A 328 21.05 -0.09 -3.33
N VAL A 329 19.96 0.25 -2.63
CA VAL A 329 19.02 -0.73 -2.03
C VAL A 329 18.47 -1.66 -3.12
N THR A 330 17.94 -1.10 -4.20
CA THR A 330 17.41 -1.89 -5.34
C THR A 330 18.48 -2.80 -5.94
N GLN A 331 19.69 -2.27 -6.17
CA GLN A 331 20.81 -3.04 -6.70
C GLN A 331 21.22 -4.18 -5.75
N ARG A 332 21.28 -3.93 -4.44
CA ARG A 332 21.62 -4.96 -3.44
C ARG A 332 20.59 -6.09 -3.48
N LEU A 333 19.30 -5.77 -3.37
CA LEU A 333 18.23 -6.78 -3.39
C LEU A 333 18.27 -7.64 -4.65
N VAL A 334 18.47 -7.04 -5.82
CA VAL A 334 18.57 -7.74 -7.12
C VAL A 334 19.84 -8.60 -7.22
N ALA A 335 20.97 -8.12 -6.71
CA ALA A 335 22.24 -8.87 -6.73
C ALA A 335 22.22 -10.07 -5.78
N THR A 336 21.53 -9.95 -4.64
CA THR A 336 21.48 -10.97 -3.59
C THR A 336 20.25 -11.87 -3.65
N ALA A 337 19.29 -11.62 -4.56
CA ALA A 337 18.12 -12.47 -4.75
C ALA A 337 18.47 -13.94 -5.01
N ASP A 338 17.58 -14.84 -4.56
CA ASP A 338 17.59 -16.25 -4.91
C ASP A 338 17.00 -16.41 -6.32
N ARG A 339 17.89 -16.62 -7.29
CA ARG A 339 17.51 -16.75 -8.70
C ARG A 339 16.84 -18.10 -8.95
N MET A 340 15.67 -18.07 -9.58
CA MET A 340 15.03 -19.28 -10.11
C MET A 340 15.76 -19.77 -11.37
N SER A 341 15.57 -21.04 -11.73
CA SER A 341 16.13 -21.67 -12.94
C SER A 341 15.53 -21.17 -14.26
N ALA A 342 14.61 -20.20 -14.21
CA ALA A 342 13.92 -19.62 -15.36
C ALA A 342 14.75 -18.48 -16.01
N PRO A 343 14.47 -18.11 -17.27
CA PRO A 343 15.03 -16.91 -17.88
C PRO A 343 14.65 -15.66 -17.07
N LEU A 344 15.60 -14.75 -16.84
CA LEU A 344 15.37 -13.50 -16.13
C LEU A 344 15.14 -12.31 -17.10
N PRO A 345 14.31 -11.31 -16.73
CA PRO A 345 13.45 -11.30 -15.56
C PRO A 345 12.26 -12.26 -15.71
N ASP A 346 11.95 -12.99 -14.64
CA ASP A 346 10.76 -13.83 -14.53
C ASP A 346 9.50 -12.95 -14.43
N PRO A 347 8.38 -13.29 -15.12
CA PRO A 347 7.20 -12.43 -15.16
C PRO A 347 6.44 -12.31 -13.82
N TYR A 348 6.73 -13.14 -12.82
CA TYR A 348 6.08 -13.14 -11.51
C TYR A 348 6.99 -12.67 -10.37
N VAL A 349 8.31 -12.89 -10.46
CA VAL A 349 9.28 -12.51 -9.39
C VAL A 349 10.48 -11.69 -9.87
N GLY A 350 10.48 -11.22 -11.12
CA GLY A 350 11.53 -10.35 -11.64
C GLY A 350 12.90 -11.01 -11.60
N ASN A 351 13.80 -10.49 -10.76
CA ASN A 351 15.18 -10.98 -10.65
C ASN A 351 15.36 -12.20 -9.72
N GLY A 352 14.31 -12.65 -9.03
CA GLY A 352 14.34 -13.78 -8.10
C GLY A 352 13.57 -13.49 -6.81
N ILE A 353 13.68 -14.39 -5.83
CA ILE A 353 13.04 -14.23 -4.51
C ILE A 353 13.98 -13.48 -3.57
N VAL A 354 13.47 -12.56 -2.76
CA VAL A 354 14.25 -11.79 -1.80
C VAL A 354 15.00 -12.69 -0.80
N ASN A 355 16.31 -12.51 -0.69
CA ASN A 355 17.16 -13.19 0.30
C ASN A 355 17.79 -12.14 1.25
N PRO A 356 17.19 -11.91 2.44
CA PRO A 356 17.67 -10.92 3.38
C PRO A 356 19.04 -11.26 3.97
N MET A 357 19.33 -12.53 4.25
CA MET A 357 20.61 -12.93 4.83
C MET A 357 21.76 -12.56 3.89
N ARG A 358 21.61 -12.83 2.58
CA ARG A 358 22.57 -12.39 1.57
C ARG A 358 22.56 -10.87 1.40
N ALA A 359 21.40 -10.21 1.40
CA ALA A 359 21.30 -8.75 1.27
C ALA A 359 22.13 -8.02 2.36
N LEU A 360 22.12 -8.49 3.61
CA LEU A 360 22.88 -7.91 4.71
C LEU A 360 24.38 -8.32 4.69
N THR A 361 24.70 -9.55 4.26
CA THR A 361 26.04 -10.15 4.47
C THR A 361 26.94 -10.27 3.23
N ASP A 362 26.41 -10.29 1.99
CA ASP A 362 27.22 -10.40 0.76
C ASP A 362 27.96 -9.07 0.45
N LEU A 363 29.15 -8.91 1.05
CA LEU A 363 30.05 -7.75 0.89
C LEU A 363 30.57 -7.52 -0.54
N THR A 364 30.37 -8.46 -1.47
CA THR A 364 30.74 -8.32 -2.89
C THR A 364 29.88 -7.30 -3.64
N SER A 365 28.75 -6.90 -3.04
CA SER A 365 27.82 -5.90 -3.57
C SER A 365 27.90 -4.57 -2.80
N GLY A 366 29.13 -4.07 -2.61
CA GLY A 366 29.35 -2.66 -2.27
C GLY A 366 28.82 -1.73 -3.38
N PRO A 367 28.70 -0.41 -3.12
CA PRO A 367 28.14 0.52 -4.09
C PRO A 367 28.98 0.51 -5.37
N ALA A 368 28.42 -0.11 -6.42
CA ALA A 368 29.10 -0.20 -7.70
C ALA A 368 29.12 1.19 -8.33
N SER A 369 30.30 1.62 -8.80
CA SER A 369 30.45 2.81 -9.62
C SER A 369 29.42 2.80 -10.75
N VAL A 370 28.44 3.70 -10.69
CA VAL A 370 27.22 3.69 -11.51
C VAL A 370 27.57 3.52 -13.00
N PRO A 371 27.25 2.37 -13.63
CA PRO A 371 27.31 2.26 -15.07
C PRO A 371 26.23 3.19 -15.64
N SER A 372 26.65 4.16 -16.46
CA SER A 372 25.77 5.19 -17.02
C SER A 372 24.48 4.59 -17.59
N ALA A 373 23.35 5.00 -17.02
CA ALA A 373 21.97 4.73 -17.42
C ALA A 373 21.76 3.48 -18.30
N VAL A 374 21.33 2.38 -17.68
CA VAL A 374 20.44 1.43 -18.38
C VAL A 374 19.30 2.28 -18.94
N GLN A 375 19.12 2.29 -20.26
CA GLN A 375 18.07 3.06 -20.90
C GLN A 375 16.72 2.46 -20.51
N SER A 376 16.13 2.97 -19.42
CA SER A 376 14.72 2.82 -19.15
C SER A 376 13.96 3.38 -20.35
N VAL A 377 13.39 2.47 -21.14
CA VAL A 377 12.36 2.81 -22.12
C VAL A 377 11.17 3.29 -21.31
N VAL A 378 11.12 4.60 -21.04
CA VAL A 378 10.01 5.24 -20.32
C VAL A 378 8.76 4.96 -21.14
N PRO A 379 7.77 4.22 -20.61
CA PRO A 379 6.51 4.04 -21.32
C PRO A 379 5.87 5.40 -21.52
N GLU A 380 5.46 5.70 -22.75
CA GLU A 380 4.72 6.91 -23.04
C GLU A 380 3.37 6.79 -22.33
N MET A 381 3.13 7.68 -21.34
CA MET A 381 1.89 7.69 -20.59
C MET A 381 0.73 7.88 -21.57
N PRO A 382 -0.34 7.07 -21.52
CA PRO A 382 -1.47 7.25 -22.42
C PRO A 382 -2.09 8.63 -22.18
N THR A 383 -1.92 9.53 -23.15
CA THR A 383 -2.59 10.83 -23.14
C THR A 383 -4.09 10.60 -23.30
N ASN A 384 -4.91 11.40 -22.60
CA ASN A 384 -6.36 11.40 -22.73
C ASN A 384 -6.82 12.06 -24.06
N GLU A 385 -6.27 11.61 -25.18
CA GLU A 385 -6.81 11.82 -26.52
C GLU A 385 -8.13 11.04 -26.63
N PRO A 386 -9.27 11.70 -26.92
CA PRO A 386 -10.52 10.98 -27.15
C PRO A 386 -10.36 10.10 -28.39
N ARG A 387 -10.28 8.78 -28.17
CA ARG A 387 -10.04 7.75 -29.19
C ARG A 387 -10.97 7.95 -30.39
N ARG A 388 -10.44 8.52 -31.47
CA ARG A 388 -11.16 8.63 -32.75
C ARG A 388 -11.35 7.21 -33.30
N ILE A 389 -12.52 6.64 -33.06
CA ILE A 389 -12.90 5.33 -33.60
C ILE A 389 -12.91 5.46 -35.13
N PRO A 390 -12.06 4.73 -35.88
CA PRO A 390 -12.14 4.73 -37.34
C PRO A 390 -13.52 4.18 -37.75
N ALA A 391 -14.23 4.91 -38.60
CA ALA A 391 -15.65 4.68 -38.92
C ALA A 391 -15.98 3.29 -39.49
N VAL A 392 -14.95 2.51 -39.86
CA VAL A 392 -15.04 1.14 -40.38
C VAL A 392 -15.64 0.16 -39.35
N SER A 393 -15.45 0.37 -38.05
CA SER A 393 -15.90 -0.58 -37.01
C SER A 393 -17.40 -0.53 -36.71
N MET A 394 -18.12 0.55 -37.03
CA MET A 394 -19.58 0.61 -36.79
C MET A 394 -20.41 -0.19 -37.80
N VAL A 395 -19.86 -0.50 -38.98
CA VAL A 395 -20.56 -1.31 -40.00
C VAL A 395 -20.66 -2.77 -39.57
N ALA A 396 -19.66 -3.29 -38.85
CA ALA A 396 -19.62 -4.69 -38.42
C ALA A 396 -20.68 -5.03 -37.35
N LEU A 397 -20.92 -4.14 -36.38
CA LEU A 397 -21.95 -4.36 -35.35
C LEU A 397 -23.38 -4.31 -35.92
N GLY A 398 -23.63 -3.42 -36.88
CA GLY A 398 -24.96 -3.25 -37.48
C GLY A 398 -25.44 -4.49 -38.26
N VAL A 399 -24.53 -5.17 -38.97
CA VAL A 399 -24.86 -6.39 -39.73
C VAL A 399 -25.17 -7.58 -38.82
N GLY A 400 -24.44 -7.72 -37.69
CA GLY A 400 -24.66 -8.80 -36.73
C GLY A 400 -26.03 -8.74 -36.05
N ILE A 401 -26.44 -7.56 -35.57
CA ILE A 401 -27.72 -7.37 -34.87
C ILE A 401 -28.91 -7.55 -35.85
N GLY A 402 -28.79 -7.06 -37.09
CA GLY A 402 -29.81 -7.22 -38.13
C GLY A 402 -30.07 -8.69 -38.50
N ALA A 403 -29.01 -9.50 -38.61
CA ALA A 403 -29.13 -10.92 -38.95
C ALA A 403 -29.86 -11.73 -37.86
N VAL A 404 -29.56 -11.48 -36.58
CA VAL A 404 -30.22 -12.16 -35.46
C VAL A 404 -31.70 -11.76 -35.36
N GLY A 405 -32.01 -10.47 -35.52
CA GLY A 405 -33.39 -9.97 -35.49
C GLY A 405 -34.29 -10.59 -36.58
N ALA A 406 -33.76 -10.74 -37.81
CA ALA A 406 -34.49 -11.34 -38.92
C ALA A 406 -34.81 -12.83 -38.70
N VAL A 407 -33.87 -13.60 -38.12
CA VAL A 407 -34.09 -15.02 -37.79
C VAL A 407 -35.17 -15.19 -36.71
N ILE A 408 -35.16 -14.35 -35.67
CA ILE A 408 -36.16 -14.39 -34.60
C ILE A 408 -37.56 -14.04 -35.15
N LEU A 409 -37.69 -12.99 -35.98
CA LEU A 409 -38.98 -12.65 -36.61
C LEU A 409 -39.50 -13.79 -37.51
N GLY A 410 -38.61 -14.42 -38.29
CA GLY A 410 -38.97 -15.55 -39.16
C GLY A 410 -39.51 -16.75 -38.38
N LEU A 411 -38.86 -17.10 -37.26
CA LEU A 411 -39.30 -18.18 -36.36
C LEU A 411 -40.67 -17.87 -35.71
N VAL A 412 -40.90 -16.64 -35.24
CA VAL A 412 -42.19 -16.23 -34.66
C VAL A 412 -43.31 -16.31 -35.70
N ALA A 413 -43.08 -15.84 -36.94
CA ALA A 413 -44.05 -15.92 -38.02
C ALA A 413 -44.38 -17.38 -38.41
N ALA A 414 -43.37 -18.24 -38.51
CA ALA A 414 -43.53 -19.65 -38.85
C ALA A 414 -44.35 -20.45 -37.82
N ILE A 415 -44.33 -20.05 -36.54
CA ILE A 415 -45.08 -20.70 -35.46
C ILE A 415 -46.50 -20.10 -35.30
N ALA A 416 -46.65 -18.78 -35.43
CA ALA A 416 -47.92 -18.09 -35.19
C ALA A 416 -48.95 -18.28 -36.35
N ILE A 417 -48.49 -18.35 -37.60
CA ILE A 417 -49.37 -18.43 -38.78
C ILE A 417 -50.11 -19.79 -38.83
N PRO A 418 -49.50 -20.96 -38.58
CA PRO A 418 -50.23 -22.23 -38.50
C PRO A 418 -51.18 -22.32 -37.29
N ALA A 419 -50.79 -21.72 -36.15
CA ALA A 419 -51.59 -21.75 -34.92
C ALA A 419 -52.90 -20.96 -35.03
N SER A 420 -52.87 -19.78 -35.67
CA SER A 420 -54.07 -18.96 -35.89
C SER A 420 -55.10 -19.62 -36.80
N ARG A 421 -54.67 -20.50 -37.72
CA ARG A 421 -55.54 -21.27 -38.63
C ARG A 421 -56.19 -22.51 -38.00
N ARG A 422 -55.87 -22.85 -36.74
CA ARG A 422 -56.37 -24.06 -36.05
C ARG A 422 -57.32 -23.77 -34.88
N ARG A 423 -58.02 -22.64 -34.86
CA ARG A 423 -59.17 -22.43 -33.94
C ARG A 423 -60.47 -22.95 -34.58
N PRO A 424 -61.11 -24.00 -34.03
CA PRO A 424 -62.45 -24.38 -34.43
C PRO A 424 -63.44 -23.28 -34.05
N GLY A 425 -64.41 -23.00 -34.93
CA GLY A 425 -65.46 -22.02 -34.67
C GLY A 425 -66.34 -22.44 -33.50
N ARG A 426 -66.61 -21.50 -32.60
CA ARG A 426 -67.60 -21.62 -31.52
C ARG A 426 -69.01 -21.68 -32.14
N ARG A 427 -69.74 -22.76 -31.87
CA ARG A 427 -71.21 -22.80 -31.80
C ARG A 427 -71.58 -23.51 -30.51
#